data_AF-A0A1X7TDN0-F1
#
_entry.id   AF-A0A1X7TDN0-F1
#
_cell.length_a   1.000
_cell.length_b   1.000
_cell.length_c   1.000
_cell.angle_alpha   90.00
_cell.angle_beta   90.00
_cell.angle_gamma   90.00
#
_symmetry.space_group_name_H-M   'P 1'
#
loop_
_entity.id
_entity.type
_entity.pdbx_description
1 polymer ?
#
loop_
_entity_poly.entity_id
_entity_poly.type
_entity_poly.pdbx_seq_one_letter_code
_entity_poly.pdbx_strand_id
1 'polypeptide(L)'
;MILFATRLSHQLPHFFSWRPDPLAEATDAFLQDCGPVRGYANLPWNLIGRVLVKVESQGVELVTLIAPIWMSQPWYPRLLRMLVSNPLRIDPQRAAIMQDHLDLTPFLAVWPISGNTIKIRNFHQRLQTSSYHHGDRRPQSLTTHLAKSGSAGALRGNVI
;
A
#
# COMPACT_ATOMS: atom_id res chain seq x y z
N MET A 1 10.89 4.71 -10.84
CA MET A 1 9.87 5.04 -11.86
C MET A 1 8.59 5.46 -11.18
N ILE A 2 7.94 6.54 -11.59
CA ILE A 2 6.55 6.83 -11.17
C ILE A 2 5.59 6.19 -12.17
N LEU A 3 4.71 5.31 -11.71
CA LEU A 3 3.80 4.58 -12.59
C LEU A 3 2.60 5.42 -13.05
N PHE A 4 2.26 6.49 -12.32
CA PHE A 4 1.13 7.34 -12.65
C PHE A 4 1.47 8.79 -12.36
N ALA A 5 1.86 9.54 -13.38
CA ALA A 5 2.10 10.98 -13.27
C ALA A 5 1.76 11.72 -14.58
N THR A 6 1.87 13.04 -14.52
CA THR A 6 1.88 13.92 -15.68
C THR A 6 3.21 14.67 -15.69
N ARG A 7 3.57 15.32 -16.80
CA ARG A 7 4.75 16.22 -16.82
C ARG A 7 4.76 17.29 -15.72
N LEU A 8 3.59 17.67 -15.19
CA LEU A 8 3.47 18.71 -14.16
C LEU A 8 3.54 18.16 -12.73
N SER A 9 3.28 16.86 -12.55
CA SER A 9 3.16 16.24 -11.23
C SER A 9 4.23 15.18 -10.95
N HIS A 10 5.14 14.95 -11.90
CA HIS A 10 6.23 14.00 -11.68
C HIS A 10 7.17 14.52 -10.58
N GLN A 11 7.66 13.61 -9.74
CA GLN A 11 8.68 13.89 -8.73
C GLN A 11 10.00 13.18 -9.04
N LEU A 12 10.02 12.37 -10.11
CA LEU A 12 11.18 11.63 -10.58
C LEU A 12 11.32 11.83 -12.09
N PRO A 13 12.54 11.74 -12.65
CA PRO A 13 12.77 11.91 -14.09
C PRO A 13 12.03 10.90 -14.96
N HIS A 14 11.88 9.67 -14.46
CA HIS A 14 11.26 8.56 -15.18
C HIS A 14 9.83 8.33 -14.68
N PHE A 15 8.84 8.52 -15.56
CA PHE A 15 7.43 8.33 -15.25
C PHE A 15 6.61 7.86 -16.45
N PHE A 16 5.48 7.22 -16.14
CA PHE A 16 4.43 6.88 -17.10
C PHE A 16 3.25 7.84 -16.97
N SER A 17 2.68 8.23 -18.11
CA SER A 17 1.52 9.12 -18.18
C SER A 17 0.28 8.37 -18.66
N TRP A 18 -0.91 8.74 -18.16
CA TRP A 18 -2.15 8.13 -18.64
C TRP A 18 -2.44 8.43 -20.12
N ARG A 19 -2.08 9.62 -20.58
CA ARG A 19 -2.23 10.08 -21.97
C ARG A 19 -0.85 10.25 -22.60
N PRO A 20 -0.75 10.22 -23.94
CA PRO A 20 0.50 10.54 -24.63
C PRO A 20 1.06 11.87 -24.12
N ASP A 21 2.28 11.81 -23.56
CA ASP A 21 3.01 12.97 -23.04
C ASP A 21 4.45 12.86 -23.58
N PRO A 22 4.98 13.90 -24.25
CA PRO A 22 6.31 13.84 -24.84
C PRO A 22 7.44 13.68 -23.81
N LEU A 23 7.17 13.98 -22.53
CA LEU A 23 8.14 13.82 -21.45
C LEU A 23 7.98 12.51 -20.69
N ALA A 24 6.92 11.75 -20.95
CA ALA A 24 6.73 10.45 -20.33
C ALA A 24 7.52 9.38 -21.04
N GLU A 25 8.07 8.44 -20.27
CA GLU A 25 8.79 7.29 -20.81
C GLU A 25 7.85 6.32 -21.53
N ALA A 26 6.60 6.23 -21.05
CA ALA A 26 5.56 5.45 -21.71
C ALA A 26 4.16 5.97 -21.36
N THR A 27 3.20 5.60 -22.21
CA THR A 27 1.77 5.87 -21.98
C THR A 27 1.10 4.64 -21.36
N ASP A 28 0.22 4.89 -20.39
CA ASP A 28 -0.57 3.91 -19.63
C ASP A 28 0.27 2.78 -19.04
N ALA A 29 0.56 2.89 -17.74
CA ALA A 29 1.29 1.87 -16.98
C ALA A 29 0.65 0.47 -17.04
N PHE A 30 -0.65 0.34 -17.31
CA PHE A 30 -1.29 -0.98 -17.41
C PHE A 30 -0.91 -1.73 -18.68
N LEU A 31 -0.47 -1.03 -19.73
CA LEU A 31 0.00 -1.62 -20.99
C LEU A 31 1.48 -2.01 -20.94
N GLN A 32 2.24 -1.45 -20.00
CA GLN A 32 3.69 -1.66 -19.93
C GLN A 32 4.07 -2.94 -19.19
N ASP A 33 5.29 -3.46 -19.43
CA ASP A 33 5.88 -4.47 -18.57
C ASP A 33 6.50 -3.80 -17.33
N CYS A 34 5.86 -3.98 -16.18
CA CYS A 34 6.33 -3.43 -14.91
C CYS A 34 7.21 -4.42 -14.13
N GLY A 35 7.41 -5.66 -14.61
CA GLY A 35 8.22 -6.70 -13.95
C GLY A 35 9.59 -6.22 -13.48
N PRO A 36 10.42 -5.62 -14.36
CA PRO A 36 11.76 -5.15 -13.99
C PRO A 36 11.76 -3.82 -13.20
N VAL A 37 10.60 -3.18 -13.04
CA VAL A 37 10.52 -1.80 -12.53
C VAL A 37 10.31 -1.78 -11.02
N ARG A 38 11.05 -0.90 -10.34
CA ARG A 38 10.72 -0.46 -8.97
C ARG A 38 9.87 0.80 -9.05
N GLY A 39 8.58 0.64 -8.74
CA GLY A 39 7.55 1.64 -9.00
C GLY A 39 7.14 2.44 -7.77
N TYR A 40 6.80 3.71 -7.98
CA TYR A 40 6.00 4.51 -7.06
C TYR A 40 4.62 4.77 -7.65
N ALA A 41 3.59 4.66 -6.84
CA ALA A 41 2.20 4.64 -7.29
C ALA A 41 1.32 5.47 -6.34
N ASN A 42 0.87 6.65 -6.79
CA ASN A 42 -0.12 7.50 -6.11
C ASN A 42 -1.26 7.80 -7.08
N LEU A 43 -2.30 6.98 -7.04
CA LEU A 43 -3.36 6.91 -8.06
C LEU A 43 -4.74 7.10 -7.43
N PRO A 44 -5.75 7.44 -8.26
CA PRO A 44 -7.15 7.32 -7.88
C PRO A 44 -7.47 5.96 -7.26
N TRP A 45 -8.24 5.95 -6.18
CA TRP A 45 -8.46 4.75 -5.36
C TRP A 45 -9.15 3.61 -6.12
N ASN A 46 -9.97 3.92 -7.12
CA ASN A 46 -10.64 2.95 -7.98
C ASN A 46 -9.67 2.12 -8.84
N LEU A 47 -8.42 2.56 -9.01
CA LEU A 47 -7.39 1.85 -9.78
C LEU A 47 -6.53 0.92 -8.93
N ILE A 48 -6.61 1.00 -7.59
CA ILE A 48 -5.78 0.21 -6.67
C ILE A 48 -5.91 -1.28 -6.99
N GLY A 49 -7.13 -1.80 -7.11
CA GLY A 49 -7.36 -3.22 -7.40
C GLY A 49 -6.68 -3.70 -8.70
N ARG A 50 -6.68 -2.86 -9.75
CA ARG A 50 -6.02 -3.18 -11.03
C ARG A 50 -4.50 -3.18 -10.88
N VAL A 51 -3.93 -2.24 -10.13
CA VAL A 51 -2.50 -2.21 -9.83
C VAL A 51 -2.08 -3.46 -9.07
N LEU A 52 -2.84 -3.88 -8.06
CA LEU A 52 -2.54 -5.11 -7.32
C LEU A 52 -2.53 -6.35 -8.24
N VAL A 53 -3.53 -6.48 -9.13
CA VAL A 53 -3.58 -7.58 -10.10
C VAL A 53 -2.35 -7.56 -11.02
N LYS A 54 -1.96 -6.38 -11.51
CA LYS A 54 -0.81 -6.27 -12.40
C LYS A 54 0.53 -6.54 -11.71
N VAL A 55 0.70 -6.04 -10.48
CA VAL A 55 1.88 -6.31 -9.65
C VAL A 55 2.01 -7.81 -9.39
N GLU A 56 0.90 -8.48 -9.04
CA GLU A 56 0.84 -9.92 -8.81
C GLU A 56 1.13 -10.70 -10.10
N SER A 57 0.47 -10.37 -11.21
CA SER A 57 0.59 -11.12 -12.48
C SER A 57 1.95 -11.01 -13.14
N GLN A 58 2.63 -9.86 -13.01
CA GLN A 58 3.96 -9.64 -13.58
C GLN A 58 5.10 -9.93 -12.60
N GLY A 59 4.80 -10.42 -11.40
CA GLY A 59 5.83 -10.75 -10.40
C GLY A 59 6.66 -9.53 -9.99
N VAL A 60 6.09 -8.32 -10.01
CA VAL A 60 6.84 -7.06 -9.86
C VAL A 60 7.62 -7.02 -8.56
N GLU A 61 8.90 -6.65 -8.67
CA GLU A 61 9.87 -6.76 -7.58
C GLU A 61 9.55 -5.87 -6.37
N LEU A 62 9.06 -4.65 -6.60
CA LEU A 62 8.59 -3.74 -5.54
C LEU A 62 7.77 -2.58 -6.14
N VAL A 63 6.60 -2.32 -5.56
CA VAL A 63 5.85 -1.07 -5.74
C VAL A 63 5.61 -0.43 -4.39
N THR A 64 5.95 0.85 -4.28
CA THR A 64 5.58 1.71 -3.16
C THR A 64 4.25 2.38 -3.51
N LEU A 65 3.16 1.85 -2.96
CA LEU A 65 1.80 2.35 -3.20
C LEU A 65 1.37 3.30 -2.09
N ILE A 66 0.83 4.46 -2.45
CA ILE A 66 0.08 5.32 -1.53
C ILE A 66 -1.39 4.96 -1.63
N ALA A 67 -1.98 4.48 -0.53
CA ALA A 67 -3.37 4.05 -0.48
C ALA A 67 -3.96 4.27 0.92
N PRO A 68 -5.30 4.42 1.03
CA PRO A 68 -5.94 4.58 2.31
C PRO A 68 -5.95 3.28 3.13
N ILE A 69 -5.88 3.42 4.45
CA ILE A 69 -6.20 2.37 5.41
C ILE A 69 -7.73 2.18 5.39
N TRP A 70 -8.22 1.27 4.55
CA TRP A 70 -9.64 1.12 4.27
C TRP A 70 -10.10 -0.35 4.23
N MET A 71 -10.38 -0.89 5.42
CA MET A 71 -10.65 -2.32 5.60
C MET A 71 -11.89 -2.86 4.86
N SER A 72 -12.90 -2.02 4.62
CA SER A 72 -14.13 -2.43 3.92
C SER A 72 -13.99 -2.49 2.40
N GLN A 73 -12.84 -2.07 1.84
CA GLN A 73 -12.63 -2.11 0.39
C GLN A 73 -12.24 -3.52 -0.09
N PRO A 74 -12.77 -3.98 -1.24
CA PRO A 74 -12.53 -5.34 -1.73
C PRO A 74 -11.07 -5.61 -2.10
N TRP A 75 -10.30 -4.57 -2.42
CA TRP A 75 -8.86 -4.68 -2.72
C TRP A 75 -7.99 -4.77 -1.45
N TYR A 76 -8.51 -4.42 -0.27
CA TYR A 76 -7.75 -4.31 0.96
C TYR A 76 -7.13 -5.64 1.42
N PRO A 77 -7.86 -6.78 1.43
CA PRO A 77 -7.27 -8.06 1.82
C PRO A 77 -6.17 -8.52 0.85
N ARG A 78 -6.32 -8.22 -0.44
CA ARG A 78 -5.27 -8.52 -1.44
C ARG A 78 -4.03 -7.66 -1.17
N LEU A 79 -4.21 -6.37 -0.88
CA LEU A 79 -3.11 -5.47 -0.53
C LEU A 79 -2.28 -6.02 0.64
N LEU A 80 -2.93 -6.40 1.74
CA LEU A 80 -2.25 -6.95 2.92
C LEU A 80 -1.45 -8.23 2.61
N ARG A 81 -1.98 -9.11 1.74
CA ARG A 81 -1.29 -10.34 1.34
C ARG A 81 -0.02 -10.07 0.53
N MET A 82 0.07 -8.94 -0.16
CA MET A 82 1.18 -8.60 -1.04
C MET A 82 2.30 -7.80 -0.35
N LEU A 83 2.19 -7.53 0.95
CA LEU A 83 3.17 -6.74 1.68
C LEU A 83 4.54 -7.44 1.75
N VAL A 84 5.58 -6.62 1.68
CA VAL A 84 6.98 -7.05 1.89
C VAL A 84 7.66 -6.33 3.05
N SER A 85 6.97 -5.35 3.65
CA SER A 85 7.34 -4.70 4.91
C SER A 85 6.11 -4.03 5.53
N ASN A 86 6.23 -3.61 6.80
CA ASN A 86 5.14 -2.91 7.49
C ASN A 86 4.77 -1.60 6.76
N PRO A 87 3.47 -1.28 6.64
CA PRO A 87 3.03 -0.03 6.07
C PRO A 87 3.41 1.14 6.98
N LEU A 88 3.70 2.29 6.37
CA LEU A 88 4.00 3.52 7.10
C LEU A 88 2.80 4.46 7.00
N ARG A 89 2.12 4.71 8.12
CA ARG A 89 1.01 5.67 8.19
C ARG A 89 1.52 7.09 7.90
N ILE A 90 0.80 7.81 7.06
CA ILE A 90 1.04 9.21 6.73
C ILE A 90 0.17 10.04 7.67
N ASP A 91 0.82 10.83 8.54
CA ASP A 91 0.11 11.73 9.46
C ASP A 91 -0.32 13.01 8.71
N PRO A 92 -1.63 13.36 8.70
CA PRO A 92 -2.11 14.58 8.06
C PRO A 92 -1.58 15.88 8.67
N GLN A 93 -0.88 15.87 9.80
CA GLN A 93 -0.36 17.08 10.46
C GLN A 93 0.62 17.94 9.61
N ARG A 94 1.04 17.48 8.43
CA ARG A 94 1.80 18.29 7.46
C ARG A 94 0.98 18.89 6.31
N ALA A 95 -0.32 18.60 6.22
CA ALA A 95 -1.23 19.06 5.17
C ALA A 95 -2.35 19.98 5.70
N ALA A 96 -2.15 20.58 6.88
CA ALA A 96 -3.15 21.46 7.50
C ALA A 96 -3.17 22.85 6.85
N ILE A 97 -3.71 22.95 5.63
CA ILE A 97 -4.37 24.17 5.15
C ILE A 97 -5.64 23.74 4.39
N MET A 98 -6.76 23.87 5.10
CA MET A 98 -8.16 23.82 4.62
C MET A 98 -8.73 22.46 4.22
N GLN A 99 -9.65 21.92 5.04
CA GLN A 99 -11.06 21.82 4.66
C GLN A 99 -11.90 21.29 5.83
N ASP A 100 -12.84 22.13 6.25
CA ASP A 100 -13.82 21.90 7.30
C ASP A 100 -15.01 21.12 6.73
N HIS A 101 -14.86 19.83 6.39
CA HIS A 101 -15.96 18.98 5.95
C HIS A 101 -15.70 17.51 6.33
N LEU A 102 -16.43 17.01 7.33
CA LEU A 102 -16.66 15.59 7.69
C LEU A 102 -15.40 14.68 7.61
N ASP A 103 -14.83 14.34 8.77
CA ASP A 103 -13.70 13.42 9.00
C ASP A 103 -13.98 11.95 8.56
N LEU A 104 -14.35 11.74 7.31
CA LEU A 104 -14.60 10.44 6.69
C LEU A 104 -13.47 10.03 5.74
N THR A 105 -12.42 10.85 5.62
CA THR A 105 -11.26 10.49 4.79
C THR A 105 -10.40 9.46 5.54
N PRO A 106 -10.24 8.23 5.01
CA PRO A 106 -9.39 7.24 5.65
C PRO A 106 -7.94 7.71 5.67
N PHE A 107 -7.24 7.44 6.79
CA PHE A 107 -5.81 7.74 6.91
C PHE A 107 -5.03 7.12 5.74
N LEU A 108 -4.10 7.87 5.16
CA LEU A 108 -3.23 7.35 4.11
C LEU A 108 -2.05 6.59 4.71
N ALA A 109 -1.55 5.60 3.99
CA ALA A 109 -0.31 4.92 4.31
C ALA A 109 0.51 4.63 3.04
N VAL A 110 1.80 4.44 3.27
CA VAL A 110 2.76 3.91 2.30
C VAL A 110 2.76 2.39 2.43
N TRP A 111 2.45 1.69 1.35
CA TRP A 111 2.32 0.24 1.28
C TRP A 111 3.38 -0.35 0.36
N PRO A 112 4.42 -0.98 0.92
CA PRO A 112 5.45 -1.65 0.15
C PRO A 112 4.93 -3.04 -0.27
N ILE A 113 4.62 -3.20 -1.55
CA ILE A 113 4.04 -4.44 -2.09
C ILE A 113 4.92 -5.05 -3.18
N SER A 114 4.77 -6.36 -3.38
CA SER A 114 5.47 -7.10 -4.45
C SER A 114 4.56 -8.19 -5.02
N GLY A 115 4.83 -8.59 -6.26
CA GLY A 115 4.34 -9.84 -6.84
C GLY A 115 5.29 -11.01 -6.63
N ASN A 116 6.50 -10.77 -6.12
CA ASN A 116 7.48 -11.80 -5.83
C ASN A 116 7.09 -12.59 -4.57
N THR A 117 6.62 -13.82 -4.77
CA THR A 117 6.10 -14.68 -3.70
C THR A 117 7.13 -15.03 -2.63
N ILE A 118 8.43 -15.05 -2.95
CA ILE A 118 9.51 -15.31 -2.00
C ILE A 118 9.63 -14.15 -1.02
N LYS A 119 9.65 -12.90 -1.51
CA LYS A 119 9.70 -11.71 -0.64
C LYS A 119 8.50 -11.60 0.26
N ILE A 120 7.31 -11.82 -0.31
CA ILE A 120 6.05 -11.84 0.42
C ILE A 120 6.12 -12.88 1.54
N ARG A 121 6.48 -14.13 1.22
CA ARG A 121 6.60 -15.21 2.20
C ARG A 121 7.59 -14.88 3.32
N ASN A 122 8.77 -14.36 2.98
CA ASN A 122 9.79 -13.98 3.96
C ASN A 122 9.26 -12.93 4.95
N PHE A 123 8.50 -11.94 4.46
CA PHE A 123 7.88 -10.94 5.32
C PHE A 123 6.80 -11.55 6.23
N HIS A 124 5.89 -12.37 5.69
CA HIS A 124 4.85 -13.02 6.49
C HIS A 124 5.41 -13.97 7.55
N GLN A 125 6.49 -14.68 7.26
CA GLN A 125 7.19 -15.52 8.24
C GLN A 125 7.79 -14.69 9.37
N ARG A 126 8.44 -13.56 9.05
CA ARG A 126 8.99 -12.64 10.06
C ARG A 126 7.89 -12.07 10.96
N LEU A 127 6.76 -11.67 10.39
CA LEU A 127 5.59 -11.21 11.15
C LEU A 127 5.09 -12.28 12.11
N GLN A 128 4.96 -13.53 11.64
CA GLN A 128 4.56 -14.66 12.50
C GLN A 128 5.56 -14.86 13.65
N THR A 129 6.86 -14.92 13.37
CA THR A 129 7.87 -15.08 14.44
C THR A 129 7.83 -13.95 15.46
N SER A 130 7.51 -12.72 15.04
CA SER A 130 7.40 -11.58 15.95
C SER A 130 6.15 -11.62 16.84
N SER A 131 5.05 -12.24 16.39
CA SER A 131 3.82 -12.34 17.19
C SER A 131 3.87 -13.47 18.24
N TYR A 132 4.62 -14.56 17.97
CA TYR A 132 4.76 -15.67 18.91
C TYR A 132 5.47 -15.29 20.22
N HIS A 133 6.30 -14.24 20.23
CA HIS A 133 6.99 -13.79 21.46
C HIS A 133 6.10 -13.02 22.45
N HIS A 134 4.82 -12.77 22.15
CA HIS A 134 3.93 -11.97 23.00
C HIS A 134 2.83 -12.77 23.73
N GLY A 135 2.86 -14.10 23.70
CA GLY A 135 1.80 -14.94 24.22
C GLY A 135 2.14 -15.66 25.53
N ASP A 136 2.21 -14.96 26.66
CA ASP A 136 2.13 -15.63 27.97
C ASP A 136 1.45 -14.80 29.07
N ARG A 137 0.32 -14.15 28.74
CA ARG A 137 -0.69 -13.75 29.72
C ARG A 137 -2.10 -13.97 29.16
N ARG A 138 -2.84 -14.87 29.82
CA ARG A 138 -4.26 -15.18 29.53
C ARG A 138 -5.11 -13.90 29.51
N PRO A 139 -6.01 -13.70 28.52
CA PRO A 139 -6.99 -12.62 28.61
C PRO A 139 -8.17 -13.07 29.47
N GLN A 140 -8.30 -12.49 30.66
CA GLN A 140 -9.60 -12.32 31.31
C GLN A 140 -10.12 -10.93 30.95
N SER A 141 -11.22 -10.90 30.20
CA SER A 141 -12.29 -9.89 30.17
C SER A 141 -12.73 -9.56 28.75
N LEU A 142 -14.03 -9.76 28.51
CA LEU A 142 -14.77 -9.17 27.40
C LEU A 142 -14.79 -7.64 27.52
N THR A 143 -14.96 -6.98 26.37
CA THR A 143 -15.46 -5.61 26.17
C THR A 143 -14.41 -4.49 26.15
N THR A 144 -14.28 -3.95 24.93
CA THR A 144 -13.93 -2.57 24.55
C THR A 144 -12.69 -1.94 25.19
N HIS A 145 -11.60 -1.91 24.42
CA HIS A 145 -10.76 -0.72 24.38
C HIS A 145 -10.19 -0.52 22.98
N LEU A 146 -10.59 0.60 22.38
CA LEU A 146 -10.00 1.18 21.18
C LEU A 146 -8.48 1.28 21.40
N ALA A 147 -7.72 0.39 20.77
CA ALA A 147 -6.27 0.40 20.87
C ALA A 147 -5.74 1.64 20.14
N LYS A 148 -5.22 2.61 20.90
CA LYS A 148 -4.39 3.73 20.42
C LYS A 148 -3.02 3.23 19.94
N SER A 149 -3.00 2.26 19.02
CA SER A 149 -1.79 1.74 18.40
C SER A 149 -1.98 1.73 16.89
N GLY A 150 -0.95 2.14 16.15
CA GLY A 150 -0.96 2.37 14.70
C GLY A 150 -1.12 1.13 13.83
N SER A 151 -2.06 0.23 14.15
CA SER A 151 -2.37 -0.94 13.34
C SER A 151 -3.07 -0.52 12.05
N ALA A 152 -2.46 -0.84 10.92
CA ALA A 152 -3.07 -0.79 9.61
C ALA A 152 -4.06 -1.96 9.40
N GLY A 153 -3.92 -3.09 10.10
CA GLY A 153 -4.91 -4.16 10.07
C GLY A 153 -4.45 -5.45 10.74
N ALA A 154 -5.11 -6.56 10.40
CA ALA A 154 -4.66 -7.88 10.81
C ALA A 154 -4.72 -8.87 9.65
N LEU A 155 -3.69 -9.69 9.50
CA LEU A 155 -3.64 -10.79 8.54
C LEU A 155 -3.27 -12.07 9.26
N ARG A 156 -4.16 -13.08 9.20
CA ARG A 156 -3.97 -14.38 9.87
C ARG A 156 -3.64 -14.25 11.37
N GLY A 157 -4.28 -13.30 12.05
CA GLY A 157 -4.09 -13.07 13.49
C GLY A 157 -2.90 -12.18 13.85
N ASN A 158 -2.05 -11.80 12.89
CA ASN A 158 -0.93 -10.88 13.12
C ASN A 158 -1.38 -9.44 12.86
N VAL A 159 -1.11 -8.55 13.82
CA VAL A 159 -1.32 -7.10 13.65
C VAL A 159 -0.26 -6.56 12.70
N ILE A 160 -0.73 -5.82 11.69
CA ILE A 160 0.06 -5.09 10.69
C ILE A 160 -0.14 -3.61 10.93
#